data_AF-A0A1Q8BGZ3-F1
#
_entry.id   AF-A0A1Q8BGZ3-F1
#
_cell.length_a   1.000
_cell.length_b   1.000
_cell.length_c   1.000
_cell.angle_alpha   90.00
_cell.angle_beta   90.00
_cell.angle_gamma   90.00
#
_symmetry.space_group_name_H-M   'P 1'
#
loop_
_entity.id
_entity.type
_entity.pdbx_description
1 polymer ?
#
loop_
_entity_poly.entity_id
_entity_poly.type
_entity_poly.pdbx_seq_one_letter_code
_entity_poly.pdbx_strand_id
1 'polypeptide(L)' 'MTGDNASFWKCDNCGYINDTRDIFCENCKRGVRPEHSEIDDYLANTVVREMWKNQKQKNIE' A
#
# COMPACT_ATOMS: atom_id res chain seq x y z
N MET A 1 -15.07 -29.43 2.54
CA MET A 1 -13.66 -29.10 2.25
C MET A 1 -13.68 -27.74 1.56
N THR A 2 -13.77 -26.66 2.33
CA THR A 2 -13.71 -25.31 1.78
C THR A 2 -12.27 -25.07 1.32
N GLY A 3 -12.08 -25.13 0.00
CA GLY A 3 -10.81 -24.82 -0.63
C GLY A 3 -10.52 -23.35 -0.42
N ASP A 4 -9.74 -23.05 0.61
CA ASP A 4 -9.05 -21.78 0.72
C ASP A 4 -8.13 -21.71 -0.50
N ASN A 5 -8.57 -21.00 -1.55
CA ASN A 5 -7.71 -20.60 -2.65
C ASN A 5 -6.67 -19.64 -2.07
N ALA A 6 -5.64 -20.20 -1.44
CA ALA A 6 -4.55 -19.47 -0.84
C ALA A 6 -3.91 -18.64 -1.95
N SER A 7 -4.29 -17.37 -2.00
CA SER A 7 -3.66 -16.41 -2.89
C SER A 7 -2.35 -16.02 -2.22
N PHE A 8 -1.28 -15.91 -3.01
CA PHE A 8 0.05 -15.56 -2.53
C PHE A 8 0.57 -14.39 -3.35
N TRP A 9 1.44 -13.58 -2.75
CA TRP A 9 2.12 -12.49 -3.46
C TRP A 9 3.64 -12.60 -3.29
N LYS A 10 4.35 -12.33 -4.39
CA LYS A 10 5.81 -12.31 -4.39
C LYS A 10 6.29 -10.91 -3.99
N CYS A 11 7.17 -10.84 -3.02
CA CYS A 11 7.77 -9.59 -2.61
C CYS A 11 8.75 -9.07 -3.68
N ASP A 12 8.53 -7.85 -4.18
CA ASP A 12 9.42 -7.24 -5.16
C ASP A 12 10.80 -6.89 -4.60
N ASN A 13 10.91 -6.70 -3.28
CA ASN A 13 12.18 -6.35 -2.64
C ASN A 13 13.11 -7.55 -2.42
N CYS A 14 12.58 -8.74 -2.09
CA CYS A 14 13.43 -9.91 -1.77
C CYS A 14 13.02 -11.23 -2.45
N GLY A 15 11.94 -11.23 -3.23
CA GLY A 15 11.46 -12.41 -3.95
C GLY A 15 10.72 -13.46 -3.11
N TYR A 16 10.58 -13.25 -1.79
CA TYR A 16 9.87 -14.17 -0.91
C TYR A 16 8.36 -14.20 -1.22
N ILE A 17 7.74 -15.38 -1.17
CA ILE A 17 6.32 -15.59 -1.42
C ILE A 17 5.59 -15.50 -0.08
N ASN A 18 4.69 -14.54 0.06
CA ASN A 18 3.91 -14.28 1.29
C ASN A 18 2.45 -14.70 1.09
N ASP A 19 1.73 -14.93 2.18
CA ASP A 19 0.28 -15.16 2.16
C ASP A 19 -0.42 -13.87 1.70
N THR A 20 -1.53 -14.00 0.97
CA THR A 20 -2.35 -12.84 0.58
C THR A 20 -2.77 -12.02 1.80
N ARG A 21 -2.94 -12.61 2.98
CA ARG A 21 -3.30 -11.87 4.20
C ARG A 21 -2.17 -10.98 4.72
N ASP A 22 -0.93 -11.25 4.33
CA ASP A 22 0.23 -10.47 4.77
C ASP A 22 0.30 -9.14 4.03
N ILE A 23 0.21 -8.04 4.77
CA ILE A 23 0.36 -6.68 4.21
C ILE A 23 1.84 -6.37 3.95
N PHE A 24 2.72 -6.82 4.84
CA PHE A 24 4.16 -6.63 4.76
C PHE A 24 4.86 -7.97 4.53
N CYS A 25 5.96 -7.95 3.78
CA CYS A 25 6.71 -9.17 3.52
C CYS A 25 7.24 -9.77 4.82
N GLU A 26 6.91 -11.03 5.10
CA GLU A 26 7.29 -11.70 6.33
C GLU A 26 8.81 -11.87 6.48
N ASN A 27 9.52 -12.02 5.36
CA ASN A 27 10.96 -12.23 5.36
C ASN A 27 11.75 -10.92 5.54
N CYS A 28 11.56 -9.96 4.64
CA CYS A 28 12.40 -8.75 4.64
C CYS A 28 11.82 -7.58 5.41
N LYS A 29 10.54 -7.64 5.80
CA LYS A 29 9.77 -6.56 6.46
C LYS A 29 9.78 -5.21 5.71
N ARG A 30 10.19 -5.20 4.43
CA ARG A 30 10.33 -3.98 3.59
C ARG A 30 9.37 -3.95 2.41
N GLY A 31 9.00 -5.10 1.85
CA GLY A 31 8.02 -5.16 0.76
C GLY A 31 6.60 -5.01 1.28
N VAL A 32 5.74 -4.36 0.50
CA VAL A 32 4.31 -4.17 0.77
C VAL A 32 3.51 -4.89 -0.32
N ARG A 33 2.38 -5.49 0.04
CA ARG A 33 1.52 -6.21 -0.89
C ARG A 33 0.93 -5.25 -1.95
N PRO A 34 1.03 -5.56 -3.26
CA PRO A 34 0.61 -4.66 -4.32
C PRO A 34 -0.88 -4.27 -4.30
N GLU A 35 -1.80 -5.19 -3.96
CA GLU A 35 -3.24 -4.88 -3.98
C GLU A 35 -3.71 -3.96 -2.83
N HIS A 36 -2.88 -3.74 -1.79
CA HIS A 36 -3.11 -2.66 -0.83
C HIS A 36 -2.57 -1.32 -1.34
N SER A 37 -1.71 -1.30 -2.36
CA SER A 37 -1.15 -0.04 -2.85
C SER A 37 -2.19 0.81 -3.57
N GLU A 38 -3.19 0.25 -4.26
CA GLU A 38 -4.12 1.08 -5.02
C GLU A 38 -5.03 1.96 -4.15
N ILE A 39 -5.48 1.45 -2.99
CA ILE A 39 -6.30 2.23 -2.04
C ILE A 39 -5.43 3.24 -1.28
N ASP A 40 -4.25 2.81 -0.84
CA ASP A 40 -3.33 3.66 -0.08
C ASP A 40 -2.70 4.75 -0.97
N ASP A 41 -2.42 4.46 -2.24
CA ASP A 41 -1.93 5.44 -3.22
C ASP A 41 -3.01 6.46 -3.57
N TYR A 42 -4.27 6.03 -3.75
CA TYR A 42 -5.36 6.98 -4.00
C TYR A 42 -5.60 7.89 -2.79
N LEU A 43 -5.58 7.33 -1.57
CA LEU A 43 -5.75 8.09 -0.34
C LEU A 43 -4.56 9.02 -0.09
N ALA A 44 -3.32 8.55 -0.23
CA ALA A 44 -2.11 9.36 -0.09
C ALA A 44 -2.10 10.51 -1.11
N ASN A 45 -2.43 10.24 -2.37
CA ASN A 45 -2.54 11.26 -3.41
C ASN A 45 -3.63 12.29 -3.09
N THR A 46 -4.77 11.86 -2.54
CA THR A 46 -5.86 12.76 -2.14
C THR A 46 -5.44 13.64 -0.97
N VAL A 47 -4.83 13.06 0.08
CA VAL A 47 -4.36 13.80 1.26
C VAL A 47 -3.29 14.82 0.89
N VAL A 48 -2.30 14.45 0.08
CA VAL A 48 -1.24 15.36 -0.40
C VAL A 48 -1.84 16.51 -1.21
N ARG A 49 -2.82 16.23 -2.09
CA ARG A 49 -3.51 17.27 -2.87
C ARG A 49 -4.27 18.26 -1.98
N GLU A 50 -5.01 17.79 -0.98
CA GLU A 50 -5.73 18.67 -0.06
C GLU A 50 -4.79 19.48 0.84
N MET A 51 -3.69 18.88 1.31
CA MET A 51 -2.64 19.59 2.05
C MET A 51 -2.06 20.77 1.24
N TRP A 52 -1.77 20.55 -0.05
CA TRP A 52 -1.28 21.61 -0.93
C TRP A 52 -2.28 22.74 -1.18
N LYS A 53 -3.58 22.42 -1.31
CA LYS A 53 -4.63 23.45 -1.45
C LYS A 53 -4.70 24.33 -0.20
N ASN A 54 -4.72 23.70 0.98
CA ASN A 54 -4.79 24.40 2.26
C ASN A 54 -3.55 25.28 2.50
N GLN A 55 -2.37 24.83 2.07
CA GLN A 55 -1.14 25.62 2.18
C GLN A 55 -1.13 26.82 1.21
N LYS A 56 -1.69 26.68 0.00
CA LYS A 56 -1.84 27.80 -0.93
C LYS A 56 -2.82 28.86 -0.41
N GLN A 57 -3.94 28.46 0.20
CA GLN A 57 -4.91 29.40 0.77
C GLN A 57 -4.31 30.23 1.92
N LYS A 58 -3.48 29.62 2.77
CA LYS A 58 -2.83 30.32 3.90
C LYS A 58 -1.76 31.33 3.50
N ASN A 59 -1.24 31.26 2.27
CA ASN A 59 -0.19 32.16 1.78
C ASN A 59 -0.73 33.34 0.95
N ILE A 60 -2.06 33.49 0.86
CA ILE A 60 -2.75 34.51 0.06
C ILE A 60 -3.48 35.55 0.96
N GLU A 61 -3.43 35.39 2.29
CA GLU A 61 -3.86 36.38 3.30
C GLU A 61 -2.66 37.15 3.86
#